data_AF-A0A367GUY6-F1
#
_entry.id   AF-A0A367GUY6-F1
#
_cell.length_a   1.000
_cell.length_b   1.000
_cell.length_c   1.000
_cell.angle_alpha   90.00
_cell.angle_beta   90.00
_cell.angle_gamma   90.00
#
_symmetry.space_group_name_H-M   'P 1'
#
loop_
_entity.id
_entity.type
_entity.pdbx_description
1 polymer ?
#
loop_
_entity_poly.entity_id
_entity_poly.type
_entity_poly.pdbx_seq_one_letter_code
_entity_poly.pdbx_strand_id
1 'polypeptide(L)'
;MKIAHVLLLAGTALLAACEGKKQIDEVKSATVEAISYQTETAFNITCDRFDTYYQDKWKTRTITEKAQLDNLTGLLYALKRIDNGYEPNVRVKLLLNYTSGKTDTVCLDDKVTRFKGGSYETSVELANMVQ
;
A
#
# COMPACT_ATOMS: atom_id res chain seq x y z
N MET A 1 10.88 65.68 -41.60
CA MET A 1 11.61 65.24 -40.40
C MET A 1 10.62 65.01 -39.29
N LYS A 2 10.42 63.76 -38.84
CA LYS A 2 9.58 63.42 -37.70
C LYS A 2 10.43 62.69 -36.68
N ILE A 3 10.49 63.28 -35.50
CA ILE A 3 10.98 62.70 -34.25
C ILE A 3 9.97 61.61 -33.86
N ALA A 4 10.44 60.43 -33.41
CA ALA A 4 10.24 59.97 -32.03
C ALA A 4 10.39 58.44 -31.83
N HIS A 5 10.92 58.10 -30.64
CA HIS A 5 10.70 56.90 -29.83
C HIS A 5 11.68 55.71 -29.98
N VAL A 6 12.79 55.85 -29.24
CA VAL A 6 13.38 54.76 -28.45
C VAL A 6 12.35 54.30 -27.41
N LEU A 7 12.06 53.00 -27.30
CA LEU A 7 11.98 52.27 -26.01
C LEU A 7 11.49 50.82 -26.16
N LEU A 8 12.19 49.95 -25.43
CA LEU A 8 11.69 48.79 -24.68
C LEU A 8 11.32 47.51 -25.45
N LEU A 9 12.14 46.45 -25.27
CA LEU A 9 11.69 45.06 -25.12
C LEU A 9 12.86 44.18 -24.66
N ALA A 10 13.24 44.33 -23.40
CA ALA A 10 14.04 43.36 -22.66
C ALA A 10 13.20 42.93 -21.45
N GLY A 11 12.75 41.68 -21.42
CA GLY A 11 12.13 41.07 -20.24
C GLY A 11 10.92 40.21 -20.54
N THR A 12 11.16 38.91 -20.75
CA THR A 12 10.29 37.75 -20.44
C THR A 12 10.98 36.54 -21.10
N ALA A 13 11.28 35.41 -20.47
CA ALA A 13 10.72 34.82 -19.28
C ALA A 13 11.74 33.86 -18.63
N LEU A 14 12.06 34.10 -17.37
CA LEU A 14 12.49 33.04 -16.46
C LEU A 14 11.23 32.29 -16.02
N LEU A 15 10.75 31.36 -16.84
CA LEU A 15 9.87 30.30 -16.36
C LEU A 15 10.77 29.30 -15.63
N ALA A 16 11.11 29.64 -14.39
CA ALA A 16 11.52 28.65 -13.41
C ALA A 16 10.34 27.70 -13.22
N ALA A 17 10.36 26.58 -13.92
CA ALA A 17 9.49 25.45 -13.67
C ALA A 17 9.87 24.87 -12.29
N CYS A 18 9.28 25.44 -11.23
CA CYS A 18 9.18 24.76 -9.96
C CYS A 18 8.27 23.55 -10.17
N GLU A 19 8.85 22.41 -10.51
CA GLU A 19 8.21 21.12 -10.31
C GLU A 19 7.95 20.98 -8.80
N GLY A 20 6.73 21.27 -8.38
CA GLY A 20 6.30 21.04 -7.01
C GLY A 20 6.56 19.57 -6.67
N LYS A 21 7.42 19.31 -5.69
CA LYS A 21 7.69 17.96 -5.20
C LYS A 21 6.34 17.32 -4.88
N LYS A 22 5.95 16.34 -5.69
CA LYS A 22 4.74 15.55 -5.46
C LYS A 22 4.89 14.89 -4.10
N GLN A 23 4.13 15.36 -3.12
CA GLN A 23 4.15 14.78 -1.78
C GLN A 23 3.75 13.31 -1.90
N ILE A 24 4.66 12.42 -1.54
CA ILE A 24 4.39 10.98 -1.51
C ILE A 24 3.43 10.77 -0.34
N ASP A 25 2.29 10.13 -0.60
CA ASP A 25 1.33 9.80 0.44
C ASP A 25 1.87 8.66 1.29
N GLU A 26 2.17 8.95 2.55
CA GLU A 26 2.84 8.03 3.45
C GLU A 26 1.83 7.17 4.21
N VAL A 27 2.23 5.95 4.60
CA VAL A 27 1.41 5.11 5.49
C VAL A 27 1.51 5.68 6.89
N LYS A 28 0.37 6.10 7.45
CA LYS A 28 0.24 6.62 8.81
C LYS A 28 0.08 5.50 9.85
N SER A 29 -0.66 4.45 9.50
CA SER A 29 -0.81 3.27 10.34
C SER A 29 -1.14 2.03 9.50
N ALA A 30 -0.85 0.86 10.06
CA ALA A 30 -1.25 -0.41 9.50
C ALA A 30 -1.95 -1.25 10.57
N THR A 31 -3.19 -1.67 10.34
CA THR A 31 -3.87 -2.65 11.19
C THR A 31 -3.71 -4.02 10.59
N VAL A 32 -3.14 -4.94 11.36
CA VAL A 32 -2.97 -6.35 11.02
C VAL A 32 -4.08 -7.13 11.70
N GLU A 33 -4.82 -7.88 10.91
CA GLU A 33 -5.88 -8.79 11.37
C GLU A 33 -5.55 -10.18 10.86
N ALA A 34 -5.17 -11.07 11.79
CA ALA A 34 -4.61 -12.36 11.45
C ALA A 34 -5.38 -13.51 12.11
N ILE A 35 -5.49 -14.59 11.34
CA ILE A 35 -5.88 -15.93 11.73
C ILE A 35 -4.68 -16.84 11.45
N SER A 36 -4.52 -17.90 12.23
CA SER A 36 -3.43 -18.87 11.99
C SER A 36 -3.50 -19.42 10.56
N TYR A 37 -2.35 -19.51 9.90
CA TYR A 37 -2.25 -20.22 8.61
C TYR A 37 -2.68 -21.70 8.72
N GLN A 38 -2.61 -22.31 9.91
CA GLN A 38 -3.08 -23.69 10.14
C GLN A 38 -4.60 -23.80 10.30
N THR A 39 -5.33 -22.68 10.35
CA THR A 39 -6.79 -22.73 10.46
C THR A 39 -7.38 -23.34 9.19
N GLU A 40 -7.99 -24.51 9.36
CA GLU A 40 -8.71 -25.22 8.30
C GLU A 40 -10.06 -24.53 8.03
N THR A 41 -10.41 -24.46 6.75
CA THR A 41 -11.66 -23.86 6.28
C THR A 41 -12.31 -24.79 5.27
N ALA A 42 -13.62 -25.02 5.39
CA ALA A 42 -14.37 -25.86 4.44
C ALA A 42 -14.47 -25.25 3.03
N PHE A 43 -14.16 -23.96 2.88
CA PHE A 43 -14.18 -23.22 1.62
C PHE A 43 -13.11 -22.13 1.62
N ASN A 44 -12.86 -21.55 0.45
CA ASN A 44 -11.90 -20.48 0.27
C ASN A 44 -12.44 -19.15 0.85
N ILE A 45 -11.67 -18.48 1.70
CA ILE A 45 -11.99 -17.17 2.25
C ILE A 45 -11.36 -16.09 1.39
N THR A 46 -12.18 -15.33 0.70
CA THR A 46 -11.76 -14.18 -0.09
C THR A 46 -11.61 -12.94 0.79
N CYS A 47 -10.89 -11.93 0.28
CA CYS A 47 -10.57 -10.70 1.01
C CYS A 47 -11.82 -9.93 1.50
N ASP A 48 -12.88 -9.90 0.68
CA ASP A 48 -14.19 -9.28 0.99
C ASP A 48 -14.99 -10.06 2.03
N ARG A 49 -14.74 -11.37 2.14
CA ARG A 49 -15.44 -12.27 3.08
C ARG A 49 -14.73 -12.41 4.42
N PHE A 50 -13.49 -11.93 4.54
CA PHE A 50 -12.66 -12.08 5.73
C PHE A 50 -13.39 -11.66 7.02
N ASP A 51 -13.94 -10.44 7.06
CA ASP A 51 -14.62 -9.91 8.26
C ASP A 51 -15.92 -10.65 8.59
N THR A 52 -16.56 -11.28 7.59
CA THR A 52 -17.80 -12.03 7.80
C THR A 52 -17.53 -13.36 8.48
N TYR A 53 -16.45 -14.05 8.10
CA TYR A 53 -16.15 -15.38 8.62
C TYR A 53 -15.22 -15.36 9.84
N TYR A 54 -14.42 -14.31 9.98
CA TYR A 54 -13.48 -14.16 11.08
C TYR A 54 -13.85 -12.94 11.94
N GLN A 55 -15.09 -12.93 12.44
CA GLN A 55 -15.57 -11.87 13.34
C GLN A 55 -14.78 -11.85 14.65
N ASP A 56 -14.51 -13.04 15.21
CA ASP A 56 -13.70 -13.22 16.42
C ASP A 56 -12.22 -13.40 16.06
N LYS A 57 -11.65 -12.36 15.44
CA LYS A 57 -10.25 -12.32 14.95
C LYS A 57 -9.29 -12.81 16.04
N TRP A 58 -8.42 -13.76 15.71
CA TRP A 58 -7.46 -14.30 16.67
C TRP A 58 -6.50 -13.20 17.13
N LYS A 59 -5.87 -12.49 16.19
CA LYS A 59 -4.91 -11.43 16.51
C LYS A 59 -5.24 -10.18 15.73
N THR A 60 -5.46 -9.08 16.44
CA THR A 60 -5.52 -7.73 15.86
C THR A 60 -4.45 -6.86 16.50
N ARG A 61 -3.61 -6.20 15.69
CA ARG A 61 -2.64 -5.22 16.18
C ARG A 61 -2.50 -4.06 15.22
N THR A 62 -2.28 -2.86 15.75
CA THR A 62 -2.05 -1.66 14.95
C THR A 62 -0.60 -1.22 15.08
N ILE A 63 0.06 -1.02 13.94
CA ILE A 63 1.42 -0.50 13.81
C ILE A 63 1.32 0.99 13.52
N THR A 64 1.95 1.80 14.35
CA THR A 64 2.09 3.26 14.17
C THR A 64 3.55 3.72 14.23
N GLU A 65 4.46 2.82 14.60
CA GLU A 65 5.87 3.12 14.75
C GLU A 65 6.52 3.19 13.36
N LYS A 66 7.18 4.32 13.06
CA LYS A 66 7.63 4.62 11.70
C LYS A 66 8.58 3.57 11.13
N ALA A 67 9.54 3.06 11.90
CA ALA A 67 10.48 2.08 11.35
C ALA A 67 9.78 0.77 10.99
N GLN A 68 8.79 0.34 11.78
CA GLN A 68 7.94 -0.80 11.43
C GLN A 68 7.08 -0.53 10.20
N LEU A 69 6.50 0.66 10.04
CA LEU A 69 5.72 1.01 8.85
C LEU A 69 6.60 1.07 7.59
N ASP A 70 7.78 1.66 7.69
CA ASP A 70 8.77 1.70 6.60
C ASP A 70 9.24 0.29 6.24
N ASN A 71 9.45 -0.59 7.23
CA ASN A 71 9.77 -2.00 6.98
C ASN A 71 8.60 -2.74 6.29
N LEU A 72 7.37 -2.62 6.80
CA LEU A 72 6.20 -3.26 6.21
C LEU A 72 6.00 -2.83 4.75
N THR A 73 6.06 -1.53 4.50
CA THR A 73 5.90 -0.99 3.15
C THR A 73 7.03 -1.46 2.23
N GLY A 74 8.28 -1.44 2.71
CA GLY A 74 9.42 -2.00 2.00
C GLY A 74 9.19 -3.44 1.57
N LEU A 75 8.74 -4.30 2.50
CA LEU A 75 8.40 -5.70 2.20
C LEU A 75 7.30 -5.82 1.14
N LEU A 76 6.23 -5.04 1.26
CA LEU A 76 5.11 -5.06 0.30
C LEU A 76 5.52 -4.62 -1.11
N TYR A 77 6.38 -3.61 -1.25
CA TYR A 77 6.85 -3.13 -2.55
C TYR A 77 7.96 -4.00 -3.15
N ALA A 78 8.66 -4.79 -2.33
CA ALA A 78 9.66 -5.74 -2.78
C ALA A 78 9.06 -7.09 -3.25
N LEU A 79 7.76 -7.32 -3.06
CA LEU A 79 7.15 -8.59 -3.42
C LEU A 79 7.24 -8.86 -4.92
N LYS A 80 7.53 -10.12 -5.26
CA LYS A 80 7.62 -10.57 -6.64
C LYS A 80 6.21 -10.79 -7.20
N ARG A 81 5.88 -10.08 -8.28
CA ARG A 81 4.61 -10.27 -8.98
C ARG A 81 4.53 -11.69 -9.56
N ILE A 82 3.35 -12.29 -9.47
CA ILE A 82 3.03 -13.58 -10.05
C ILE A 82 1.79 -13.46 -10.92
N ASP A 83 1.78 -14.16 -12.05
CA ASP A 83 0.64 -14.22 -12.96
C ASP A 83 0.05 -15.64 -12.93
N ASN A 84 -0.25 -16.11 -11.72
CA ASN A 84 -1.03 -17.33 -11.53
C ASN A 84 -2.49 -16.94 -11.20
N GLY A 85 -3.45 -17.72 -11.68
CA GLY A 85 -4.87 -17.53 -11.36
C GLY A 85 -5.22 -17.92 -9.91
N TYR A 86 -4.23 -17.99 -9.01
CA TYR A 86 -4.43 -18.43 -7.64
C TYR A 86 -5.03 -17.31 -6.81
N GLU A 87 -6.23 -17.55 -6.27
CA GLU A 87 -6.87 -16.68 -5.30
C GLU A 87 -6.49 -17.13 -3.89
N PRO A 88 -5.91 -16.26 -3.04
CA PRO A 88 -5.47 -16.66 -1.72
C PRO A 88 -6.65 -17.05 -0.84
N ASN A 89 -6.41 -18.04 0.00
CA ASN A 89 -7.31 -18.36 1.10
C ASN A 89 -6.96 -17.49 2.29
N VAL A 90 -7.48 -16.27 2.30
CA VAL A 90 -7.03 -15.17 3.14
C VAL A 90 -6.97 -15.59 4.61
N ARG A 91 -5.79 -15.41 5.20
CA ARG A 91 -5.52 -15.63 6.63
C ARG A 91 -5.11 -14.34 7.33
N VAL A 92 -4.60 -13.37 6.58
CA VAL A 92 -4.27 -12.06 7.09
C VAL A 92 -4.88 -10.98 6.20
N LYS A 93 -5.53 -10.01 6.85
CA LYS A 93 -6.00 -8.77 6.27
C LYS A 93 -5.21 -7.61 6.88
N LEU A 94 -4.57 -6.81 6.04
CA LEU A 94 -3.88 -5.58 6.44
C LEU A 94 -4.68 -4.38 5.95
N LEU A 95 -4.91 -3.42 6.84
CA LEU A 95 -5.50 -2.12 6.51
C LEU A 95 -4.41 -1.05 6.60
N LEU A 96 -3.94 -0.56 5.45
CA LEU A 96 -2.94 0.50 5.35
C LEU A 96 -3.65 1.84 5.28
N ASN A 97 -3.58 2.63 6.34
CA ASN A 97 -4.19 3.95 6.40
C ASN A 97 -3.13 5.01 6.06
N TYR A 98 -3.39 5.81 5.05
CA TYR A 98 -2.47 6.80 4.53
C TYR A 98 -2.70 8.19 5.14
N THR A 99 -1.71 9.07 5.00
CA THR A 99 -1.80 10.46 5.46
C THR A 99 -2.89 11.25 4.74
N SER A 100 -3.21 10.90 3.49
CA SER A 100 -4.32 11.46 2.71
C SER A 100 -5.72 11.10 3.23
N GLY A 101 -5.83 10.13 4.16
CA GLY A 101 -7.11 9.56 4.58
C GLY A 101 -7.57 8.38 3.72
N LYS A 102 -6.83 7.99 2.68
CA LYS A 102 -7.07 6.75 1.94
C LYS A 102 -6.75 5.53 2.81
N THR A 103 -7.49 4.44 2.61
CA THR A 103 -7.14 3.12 3.15
C THR A 103 -6.97 2.12 2.01
N ASP A 104 -5.82 1.44 1.95
CA ASP A 104 -5.64 0.27 1.08
C ASP A 104 -5.76 -1.01 1.91
N THR A 105 -6.34 -2.05 1.30
CA THR A 105 -6.41 -3.39 1.90
C THR A 105 -5.39 -4.29 1.22
N VAL A 106 -4.64 -5.03 2.04
CA VAL A 106 -3.79 -6.15 1.60
C VAL A 106 -4.38 -7.43 2.17
N CYS A 107 -4.48 -8.47 1.36
CA CYS A 107 -4.98 -9.76 1.79
C CYS A 107 -4.00 -10.85 1.39
N LEU A 108 -3.63 -11.72 2.32
CA LEU A 108 -2.65 -12.76 2.04
C LEU A 108 -2.95 -14.09 2.75
N ASP A 109 -2.44 -15.16 2.15
CA ASP A 109 -2.21 -16.45 2.79
C ASP A 109 -0.69 -16.73 2.90
N ASP A 110 -0.29 -17.98 3.07
CA ASP A 110 1.12 -18.38 3.16
C ASP A 110 1.86 -18.35 1.82
N LYS A 111 1.16 -18.12 0.70
CA LYS A 111 1.69 -18.23 -0.67
C LYS A 111 1.49 -16.99 -1.51
N VAL A 112 0.32 -16.35 -1.42
CA VAL A 112 -0.08 -15.24 -2.27
C VAL A 112 -0.57 -14.06 -1.47
N THR A 113 0.00 -12.90 -1.79
CA THR A 113 -0.41 -11.59 -1.31
C THR A 113 -1.11 -10.83 -2.42
N ARG A 114 -2.32 -10.32 -2.15
CA ARG A 114 -3.08 -9.40 -3.00
C ARG A 114 -2.88 -7.98 -2.50
N PHE A 115 -2.31 -7.14 -3.36
CA PHE A 115 -1.99 -5.75 -3.05
C PHE A 115 -2.16 -4.87 -4.29
N LYS A 116 -2.85 -3.72 -4.17
CA LYS A 116 -3.03 -2.75 -5.27
C LYS A 116 -3.50 -3.36 -6.61
N GLY A 117 -4.38 -4.36 -6.53
CA GLY A 117 -4.94 -5.06 -7.71
C GLY A 117 -4.00 -6.06 -8.37
N GLY A 118 -2.80 -6.29 -7.82
CA GLY A 118 -1.87 -7.32 -8.28
C GLY A 118 -1.84 -8.55 -7.36
N SER A 119 -1.32 -9.65 -7.90
CA SER A 119 -0.98 -10.88 -7.19
C SER A 119 0.52 -10.99 -7.05
N TYR A 120 0.99 -11.32 -5.84
CA TYR A 120 2.40 -11.41 -5.52
C TYR A 120 2.69 -12.65 -4.69
N GLU A 121 3.90 -13.17 -4.81
CA GLU A 121 4.41 -14.21 -3.91
C GLU A 121 4.54 -13.64 -2.50
N THR A 122 3.95 -14.30 -1.51
CA THR A 122 4.11 -13.94 -0.11
C THR A 122 5.51 -14.30 0.35
N SER A 123 6.32 -13.30 0.69
CA SER A 123 7.66 -13.56 1.24
C SER A 123 7.58 -14.07 2.68
N VAL A 124 8.60 -14.84 3.10
CA VAL A 124 8.72 -15.35 4.46
C VAL A 124 8.81 -14.21 5.47
N GLU A 125 9.53 -13.14 5.13
CA GLU A 125 9.68 -11.95 5.97
C GLU A 125 8.34 -11.24 6.18
N LEU A 126 7.54 -11.09 5.11
CA LEU A 126 6.20 -10.52 5.23
C LEU A 126 5.31 -11.42 6.08
N ALA A 127 5.30 -12.73 5.83
CA ALA A 127 4.51 -13.68 6.59
C ALA A 127 4.85 -13.66 8.09
N ASN A 128 6.15 -13.64 8.43
CA ASN A 128 6.63 -13.55 9.81
C ASN A 128 6.30 -12.21 10.47
N MET A 129 6.25 -11.13 9.69
CA MET A 129 5.88 -9.83 10.24
C MET A 129 4.41 -9.77 10.65
N VAL A 130 3.52 -10.49 9.96
CA VAL A 130 2.06 -10.28 10.11
C VAL A 130 1.30 -11.40 10.82
N GLN A 131 1.97 -12.48 11.24
CA GLN A 131 1.42 -13.58 12.06
C GLN A 131 1.90 -13.51 13.52
#